data_AF-A0A6B2T933-F1
#
_entry.id   AF-A0A6B2T933-F1
#
_cell.length_a   1.000
_cell.length_b   1.000
_cell.length_c   1.000
_cell.angle_alpha   90.00
_cell.angle_beta   90.00
_cell.angle_gamma   90.00
#
_symmetry.space_group_name_H-M   'P 1'
#
loop_
_entity.id
_entity.type
_entity.pdbx_description
1 polymer ?
#
loop_
_entity_poly.entity_id
_entity_poly.type
_entity_poly.pdbx_seq_one_letter_code
_entity_poly.pdbx_strand_id
1 'polypeptide(L)'
;MSLIDNLARLEAVTTGRAQPRATVRHRHISQRPLVLVPLTTAGEAGAPLGALVGTERTSPRLLVVPQPRDRDLRFVFLAQLAEIVLPYVEAYGEDVEAAERNETDPETGKRVKVEVELCADAPQLIVPSRAGIDFVRLLGRSTRFRR
;
A
#
# COMPACT_ATOMS: atom_id res chain seq x y z
N MET A 1 4.13 28.93 0.18
CA MET A 1 4.66 28.25 1.38
C MET A 1 4.75 29.25 2.49
N SER A 2 4.31 28.89 3.70
CA SER A 2 4.40 29.76 4.87
C SER A 2 5.79 29.70 5.52
N LEU A 3 6.09 30.66 6.40
CA LEU A 3 7.33 30.65 7.20
C LEU A 3 7.41 29.41 8.11
N ILE A 4 6.26 28.98 8.64
CA ILE A 4 6.12 27.76 9.45
C ILE A 4 6.49 26.51 8.62
N ASP A 5 6.09 26.45 7.35
CA ASP A 5 6.45 25.32 6.47
C ASP A 5 7.96 25.22 6.24
N ASN A 6 8.63 26.37 6.09
CA ASN A 6 10.08 26.42 5.91
C ASN A 6 10.82 25.99 7.18
N LEU A 7 10.39 26.47 8.35
CA LEU A 7 10.96 26.06 9.64
C LEU A 7 10.82 24.55 9.84
N ALA A 8 9.61 24.00 9.68
CA ALA A 8 9.35 22.57 9.82
C ALA A 8 10.22 21.74 8.86
N ARG A 9 10.49 22.24 7.66
CA ARG A 9 11.38 21.57 6.70
C ARG A 9 12.84 21.60 7.15
N LEU A 10 13.34 22.73 7.65
CA LEU A 10 14.70 22.86 8.19
C LEU A 10 14.91 21.95 9.40
N GLU A 11 13.94 21.93 10.32
CA GLU A 11 13.94 21.01 11.47
C GLU A 11 13.90 19.54 11.02
N ALA A 12 13.11 19.21 10.00
CA ALA A 12 13.05 17.85 9.47
C ALA A 12 14.39 17.40 8.89
N VAL A 13 15.06 18.27 8.13
CA VAL A 13 16.39 18.00 7.59
C VAL A 13 17.41 17.84 8.71
N THR A 14 17.38 18.71 9.71
CA THR A 14 18.33 18.71 10.83
C THR A 14 18.18 17.47 11.72
N THR A 15 16.95 17.07 11.99
CA THR A 15 16.64 15.95 12.89
C THR A 15 16.57 14.60 12.18
N GLY A 16 16.54 14.59 10.84
CA GLY A 16 16.25 13.40 10.05
C GLY A 16 14.85 12.83 10.26
N ARG A 17 13.92 13.60 10.83
CA ARG A 17 12.55 13.17 11.14
C ARG A 17 11.52 14.12 10.57
N ALA A 18 10.45 13.59 9.99
CA ALA A 18 9.35 14.42 9.53
C ALA A 18 8.73 15.20 10.72
N GLN A 19 8.52 16.50 10.54
CA GLN A 19 7.88 17.34 11.55
C GLN A 19 6.35 17.27 11.45
N PRO A 20 5.62 17.14 12.58
CA PRO A 20 4.16 17.21 12.58
C PRO A 20 3.70 18.57 12.06
N ARG A 21 2.86 18.57 11.02
CA ARG A 21 2.23 19.80 10.49
C ARG A 21 0.83 20.06 11.02
N ALA A 22 0.24 19.08 11.70
CA ALA A 22 -1.08 19.16 12.30
C ALA A 22 -1.12 18.29 13.57
N THR A 23 -1.92 18.70 14.54
CA THR A 23 -2.18 17.94 15.78
C THR A 23 -3.12 16.75 15.56
N VAL A 24 -3.89 16.78 14.46
CA VAL A 24 -4.85 15.74 14.08
C VAL A 24 -4.63 15.30 12.64
N ARG A 25 -4.98 14.05 12.35
CA ARG A 25 -5.06 13.52 10.99
C ARG A 25 -6.52 13.54 10.55
N HIS A 26 -6.82 14.22 9.44
CA HIS A 26 -8.17 14.19 8.85
C HIS A 26 -8.51 12.85 8.18
N ARG A 27 -7.56 11.93 8.10
CA ARG A 27 -7.77 10.56 7.60
C ARG A 27 -7.41 9.55 8.66
N HIS A 28 -8.29 8.57 8.84
CA HIS A 28 -8.03 7.40 9.66
C HIS A 28 -6.85 6.62 9.08
N ILE A 29 -5.88 6.30 9.94
CA ILE A 29 -4.79 5.41 9.61
C ILE A 29 -4.95 4.19 10.51
N SER A 30 -5.01 3.01 9.89
CA SER A 30 -5.11 1.72 10.57
C SER A 30 -3.99 1.57 11.60
N GLN A 31 -4.20 0.74 12.61
CA GLN A 31 -3.16 0.42 13.61
C GLN A 31 -1.98 -0.33 12.98
N ARG A 32 -2.20 -1.03 11.86
CA ARG A 32 -1.18 -1.84 11.18
C ARG A 32 -1.16 -1.55 9.68
N PRO A 33 -0.88 -0.32 9.24
CA PRO A 33 -0.82 -0.02 7.82
C PRO A 33 0.42 -0.69 7.22
N LEU A 34 0.29 -1.24 6.01
CA LEU A 34 1.44 -1.75 5.29
C LEU A 34 2.22 -0.58 4.68
N VAL A 35 3.46 -0.38 5.11
CA VAL A 35 4.36 0.60 4.51
C VAL A 35 5.15 -0.08 3.41
N LEU A 36 5.15 0.51 2.21
CA LEU A 36 5.93 0.06 1.06
C LEU A 36 6.77 1.22 0.53
N VAL A 37 8.09 1.11 0.69
CA VAL A 37 9.09 2.06 0.20
C VAL A 37 9.77 1.44 -1.02
N PRO A 38 9.28 1.68 -2.25
CA PRO A 38 9.92 1.17 -3.44
C PRO A 38 11.23 1.90 -3.73
N LEU A 39 12.26 1.15 -4.13
CA LEU A 39 13.52 1.65 -4.64
C LEU A 39 13.60 1.30 -6.12
N THR A 40 13.80 2.30 -6.97
CA THR A 40 13.81 2.13 -8.43
C THR A 40 15.19 2.36 -8.99
N THR A 41 15.55 1.60 -10.02
CA THR A 41 16.81 1.79 -10.73
C THR A 41 16.75 3.08 -11.55
N ALA A 42 17.80 3.89 -11.50
CA ALA A 42 17.89 5.08 -12.35
C ALA A 42 18.01 4.69 -13.83
N GLY A 43 17.31 5.40 -14.70
CA GLY A 43 17.40 5.22 -16.15
C GLY A 43 16.65 4.02 -16.73
N GLU A 44 15.96 3.22 -15.91
CA GLU A 44 15.13 2.11 -16.39
C GLU A 44 13.76 2.12 -15.72
N ALA A 45 12.73 2.52 -16.48
CA ALA A 45 11.37 2.56 -16.00
C ALA A 45 10.88 1.15 -15.63
N GLY A 46 10.39 0.99 -14.39
CA GLY A 46 9.82 -0.29 -13.96
C GLY A 46 10.83 -1.33 -13.49
N ALA A 47 12.13 -1.03 -13.42
CA ALA A 47 13.13 -1.92 -12.85
C ALA A 47 13.27 -1.70 -11.33
N PRO A 48 12.75 -2.61 -10.48
CA PRO A 48 12.96 -2.53 -9.03
C PRO A 48 14.45 -2.70 -8.70
N LEU A 49 14.98 -1.81 -7.88
CA LEU A 49 16.23 -2.01 -7.16
C LEU A 49 15.99 -2.75 -5.84
N GLY A 50 14.81 -2.54 -5.25
CA GLY A 50 14.40 -3.19 -4.01
C GLY A 50 13.14 -2.55 -3.43
N ALA A 51 12.76 -2.99 -2.24
CA ALA A 51 11.71 -2.37 -1.45
C ALA A 51 11.93 -2.63 0.03
N LEU A 52 11.71 -1.62 0.86
CA LEU A 52 11.49 -1.82 2.28
C LEU A 52 9.97 -1.96 2.49
N VAL A 53 9.53 -3.05 3.10
CA VAL A 53 8.11 -3.37 3.25
C VAL A 53 7.80 -3.95 4.64
N GLY A 54 6.68 -3.56 5.23
CA GLY A 54 6.22 -4.12 6.51
C GLY A 54 5.20 -3.25 7.22
N THR A 55 4.55 -3.83 8.23
CA THR A 55 3.62 -3.14 9.14
C THR A 55 4.31 -2.67 10.42
N GLU A 56 5.40 -3.33 10.81
CA GLU A 56 6.15 -3.05 12.03
C GLU A 56 7.33 -2.11 11.80
N ARG A 57 7.36 -1.00 12.55
CA ARG A 57 8.35 0.07 12.39
C ARG A 57 9.79 -0.41 12.64
N THR A 58 9.99 -1.32 13.58
CA THR A 58 11.31 -1.77 14.04
C THR A 58 11.78 -3.06 13.38
N SER A 59 10.91 -3.71 12.59
CA SER A 59 11.22 -4.97 11.92
C SER A 59 10.70 -5.01 10.48
N PRO A 60 11.04 -4.02 9.63
CA PRO A 60 10.67 -4.08 8.22
C PRO A 60 11.49 -5.14 7.47
N ARG A 61 10.92 -5.69 6.40
CA ARG A 61 11.61 -6.58 5.46
C ARG A 61 12.24 -5.75 4.36
N LEU A 62 13.55 -5.92 4.14
CA LEU A 62 14.24 -5.35 3.00
C LEU A 62 14.38 -6.40 1.90
N LEU A 63 13.76 -6.15 0.76
CA LEU A 63 13.89 -6.93 -0.46
C LEU A 63 14.80 -6.19 -1.43
N VAL A 64 15.71 -6.91 -2.11
CA VAL A 64 16.68 -6.32 -3.04
C VAL A 64 16.72 -7.10 -4.35
N VAL A 65 17.02 -6.40 -5.44
CA VAL A 65 17.27 -7.00 -6.75
C VAL A 65 18.75 -6.77 -7.08
N PRO A 66 19.63 -7.77 -6.89
CA PRO A 66 21.08 -7.59 -7.02
C PRO A 66 21.50 -7.11 -8.41
N GLN A 67 20.82 -7.62 -9.44
CA GLN A 67 21.00 -7.17 -10.81
C GLN A 67 19.65 -6.72 -11.35
N PRO A 68 19.31 -5.43 -11.23
CA PRO A 68 18.01 -4.95 -11.65
C PRO A 68 17.73 -5.20 -13.12
N ARG A 69 18.72 -5.43 -13.99
CA ARG A 69 18.54 -5.77 -15.42
C ARG A 69 18.20 -7.23 -15.70
N ASP A 70 18.43 -8.10 -14.73
CA ASP A 70 18.09 -9.51 -14.83
C ASP A 70 16.58 -9.70 -14.61
N ARG A 71 15.91 -10.27 -15.60
CA ARG A 71 14.46 -10.44 -15.59
C ARG A 71 14.01 -11.48 -14.57
N ASP A 72 14.79 -12.54 -14.36
CA ASP A 72 14.42 -13.62 -13.45
C ASP A 72 14.56 -13.15 -12.01
N LEU A 73 15.62 -12.39 -11.70
CA LEU A 73 15.77 -11.77 -10.38
C LEU A 73 14.67 -10.74 -10.08
N ARG A 74 14.18 -9.99 -11.08
CA ARG A 74 12.98 -9.14 -10.91
C ARG A 74 11.76 -9.96 -10.50
N PHE A 75 11.56 -11.14 -11.10
CA PHE A 75 10.41 -11.98 -10.76
C PHE A 75 10.54 -12.63 -9.39
N VAL A 76 11.73 -13.07 -9.01
CA VAL A 76 12.00 -13.55 -7.64
C VAL A 76 11.65 -12.46 -6.62
N PHE A 77 12.07 -11.22 -6.88
CA PHE A 77 11.69 -10.08 -6.04
C PHE A 77 10.17 -9.85 -5.96
N LEU A 78 9.46 -9.94 -7.10
CA LEU A 78 8.01 -9.77 -7.13
C LEU A 78 7.28 -10.89 -6.37
N ALA A 79 7.79 -12.13 -6.44
CA ALA A 79 7.26 -13.24 -5.66
C ALA A 79 7.48 -13.01 -4.16
N GLN A 80 8.68 -12.63 -3.74
CA GLN A 80 8.97 -12.28 -2.35
C GLN A 80 8.14 -11.10 -1.83
N LEU A 81 7.85 -10.12 -2.70
CA LEU A 81 6.96 -9.02 -2.36
C LEU A 81 5.52 -9.51 -2.20
N ALA A 82 5.05 -10.40 -3.08
CA ALA A 82 3.71 -11.00 -3.01
C ALA A 82 3.51 -11.83 -1.73
N GLU A 83 4.52 -12.59 -1.29
CA GLU A 83 4.52 -13.32 0.00
C GLU A 83 4.27 -12.42 1.22
N ILE A 84 4.51 -11.12 1.10
CA ILE A 84 4.27 -10.15 2.19
C ILE A 84 2.96 -9.40 1.96
N VAL A 85 2.69 -8.96 0.73
CA VAL A 85 1.55 -8.10 0.41
C VAL A 85 0.24 -8.89 0.37
N LEU A 86 0.24 -10.10 -0.21
CA LEU A 86 -0.99 -10.88 -0.38
C LEU A 86 -1.59 -11.33 0.96
N PRO A 87 -0.83 -11.94 1.90
CA PRO A 87 -1.40 -12.32 3.20
C PRO A 87 -1.92 -11.12 3.98
N TYR A 88 -1.26 -9.96 3.85
CA TYR A 88 -1.74 -8.72 4.47
C TYR A 88 -3.10 -8.28 3.92
N VAL A 89 -3.33 -8.39 2.60
CA VAL A 89 -4.60 -8.01 1.97
C VAL A 89 -5.68 -9.06 2.27
N GLU A 90 -5.34 -10.34 2.16
CA GLU A 90 -6.24 -11.48 2.39
C GLU A 90 -6.78 -11.50 3.81
N ALA A 91 -5.98 -11.11 4.81
CA ALA A 91 -6.42 -11.03 6.21
C ALA A 91 -7.64 -10.11 6.44
N TYR A 92 -7.89 -9.12 5.57
CA TYR A 92 -9.07 -8.26 5.66
C TYR A 92 -10.32 -8.87 4.99
N GLY A 93 -10.16 -9.96 4.24
CA GLY A 93 -11.29 -10.71 3.68
C GLY A 93 -11.92 -11.68 4.67
N GLU A 94 -11.23 -12.01 5.77
CA GLU A 94 -11.68 -12.99 6.77
C GLU A 94 -12.57 -12.37 7.86
N ASP A 95 -12.38 -11.10 8.19
CA ASP A 95 -13.16 -10.38 9.20
C ASP A 95 -14.30 -9.60 8.54
N VAL A 96 -15.53 -10.07 8.73
CA VAL A 96 -16.73 -9.54 8.07
C VAL A 96 -17.83 -9.19 9.05
N GLU A 97 -18.61 -8.17 8.71
CA GLU A 97 -19.81 -7.74 9.41
C GLU A 97 -21.04 -7.90 8.54
N ALA A 98 -22.16 -8.29 9.16
CA ALA A 98 -23.46 -8.34 8.49
C ALA A 98 -23.96 -6.93 8.18
N ALA A 99 -24.31 -6.69 6.93
CA ALA A 99 -24.84 -5.42 6.47
C ALA A 99 -26.08 -5.61 5.60
N GLU A 100 -27.02 -4.67 5.66
CA GLU A 100 -28.18 -4.68 4.78
C GLU A 100 -27.85 -4.03 3.44
N ARG A 101 -28.06 -4.76 2.34
CA ARG A 101 -27.99 -4.23 0.98
C ARG A 101 -29.33 -4.35 0.28
N ASN A 102 -29.73 -3.29 -0.40
CA ASN A 102 -30.94 -3.30 -1.22
C ASN A 102 -30.64 -3.90 -2.60
N GLU A 103 -31.14 -5.11 -2.85
CA GLU A 103 -31.04 -5.81 -4.12
C GLU A 103 -32.40 -5.87 -4.83
N THR A 104 -32.39 -5.96 -6.16
CA THR A 104 -33.62 -6.09 -6.95
C THR A 104 -33.94 -7.58 -7.10
N ASP A 105 -35.09 -7.97 -6.60
CA ASP A 105 -35.59 -9.34 -6.74
C ASP A 105 -35.82 -9.65 -8.24
N PRO A 106 -35.16 -10.68 -8.80
CA PRO A 106 -35.30 -11.03 -10.22
C PRO A 106 -36.68 -11.55 -10.60
N GLU A 107 -37.47 -12.08 -9.66
CA GLU A 107 -38.82 -12.58 -9.91
C GLU A 107 -39.88 -11.47 -9.80
N THR A 108 -39.75 -10.60 -8.79
CA THR A 108 -40.79 -9.59 -8.48
C THR A 108 -40.45 -8.17 -8.93
N GLY A 109 -39.19 -7.91 -9.31
CA GLY A 109 -38.69 -6.59 -9.70
C GLY A 109 -38.66 -5.55 -8.58
N LYS A 110 -38.99 -5.94 -7.34
CA LYS A 110 -39.03 -5.06 -6.17
C LYS A 110 -37.66 -5.00 -5.50
N ARG A 111 -37.37 -3.87 -4.83
CA ARG A 111 -36.20 -3.77 -3.96
C ARG A 111 -36.46 -4.48 -2.64
N VAL A 112 -35.65 -5.47 -2.34
CA VAL A 112 -35.66 -6.21 -1.08
C VAL A 112 -34.35 -5.98 -0.33
N LYS A 113 -34.42 -5.99 1.00
CA LYS A 113 -33.24 -5.95 1.86
C LYS A 113 -32.70 -7.36 1.98
N VAL A 114 -31.45 -7.53 1.59
CA VAL A 114 -30.71 -8.78 1.72
C VAL A 114 -29.55 -8.53 2.68
N GLU A 115 -29.31 -9.47 3.58
CA GLU A 115 -28.13 -9.45 4.44
C GLU A 115 -26.93 -9.91 3.62
N VAL A 116 -25.87 -9.10 3.63
CA VAL A 116 -24.61 -9.37 2.94
C VAL A 116 -23.46 -9.24 3.93
N GLU A 117 -22.40 -10.01 3.71
CA GLU A 117 -21.16 -9.86 4.46
C GLU A 117 -20.31 -8.76 3.81
N LEU A 118 -19.92 -7.75 4.61
CA LEU A 118 -18.95 -6.72 4.23
C LEU A 118 -17.69 -6.88 5.07
N CYS A 119 -16.51 -6.70 4.47
CA CYS A 119 -15.26 -6.66 5.23
C CYS A 119 -15.32 -5.55 6.29
N ALA A 120 -14.99 -5.89 7.54
CA ALA A 120 -15.08 -4.98 8.68
C ALA A 120 -14.04 -3.84 8.64
N ASP A 121 -12.94 -4.03 7.92
CA ASP A 121 -11.91 -3.01 7.68
C ASP A 121 -11.31 -3.16 6.27
N ALA A 122 -10.49 -2.21 5.86
CA ALA A 122 -9.83 -2.19 4.56
C ALA A 122 -8.30 -2.10 4.68
N PRO A 123 -7.54 -2.84 3.85
CA PRO A 123 -6.09 -2.78 3.85
C PRO A 123 -5.61 -1.38 3.47
N GLN A 124 -4.73 -0.82 4.30
CA GLN A 124 -4.07 0.46 4.00
C GLN A 124 -2.63 0.24 3.52
N LEU A 125 -2.29 0.83 2.37
CA LEU A 125 -0.93 0.84 1.81
C LEU A 125 -0.37 2.26 1.83
N ILE A 126 0.72 2.46 2.57
CA ILE A 126 1.42 3.75 2.66
C ILE A 126 2.66 3.71 1.79
N VAL A 127 2.76 4.67 0.86
CA VAL A 127 3.91 4.84 -0.03
C VAL A 127 4.48 6.26 0.18
N PRO A 128 5.80 6.42 0.36
CA PRO A 128 6.38 7.68 0.87
C PRO A 128 6.42 8.82 -0.16
N SER A 129 6.15 8.54 -1.44
CA SER A 129 6.24 9.54 -2.50
C SER A 129 5.29 9.25 -3.66
N ARG A 130 4.94 10.31 -4.41
CA ARG A 130 4.12 10.18 -5.64
C ARG A 130 4.79 9.29 -6.69
N ALA A 131 6.09 9.46 -6.90
CA ALA A 131 6.86 8.60 -7.79
C ALA A 131 6.81 7.13 -7.37
N GLY A 132 6.86 6.86 -6.06
CA GLY A 132 6.66 5.52 -5.53
C GLY A 132 5.27 4.97 -5.84
N ILE A 133 4.21 5.79 -5.71
CA ILE A 133 2.85 5.38 -6.06
C ILE A 133 2.75 5.00 -7.54
N ASP A 134 3.33 5.82 -8.42
CA ASP A 134 3.30 5.56 -9.86
C ASP A 134 4.08 4.28 -10.21
N PHE A 135 5.20 4.03 -9.54
CA PHE A 135 5.96 2.81 -9.69
C PHE A 135 5.17 1.58 -9.20
N VAL A 136 4.56 1.63 -8.02
CA VAL A 136 3.71 0.54 -7.50
C VAL A 136 2.54 0.27 -8.43
N ARG A 137 1.93 1.31 -9.01
CA ARG A 137 0.88 1.17 -10.04
C ARG A 137 1.40 0.46 -11.29
N LEU A 138 2.62 0.78 -11.74
CA LEU A 138 3.26 0.10 -12.86
C LEU A 138 3.51 -1.38 -12.55
N LEU A 139 4.05 -1.70 -11.36
CA LEU A 139 4.25 -3.06 -10.91
C LEU A 139 2.95 -3.85 -10.92
N GLY A 140 1.90 -3.33 -10.27
CA GLY A 140 0.59 -3.98 -10.23
C GLY A 140 0.00 -4.24 -11.62
N ARG A 141 0.16 -3.32 -12.58
CA ARG A 141 -0.25 -3.56 -13.98
C ARG A 141 0.55 -4.69 -14.63
N SER A 142 1.86 -4.76 -14.38
CA SER A 142 2.74 -5.78 -14.96
C SER A 142 2.53 -7.19 -14.36
N THR A 143 2.00 -7.27 -13.13
CA THR A 143 1.78 -8.52 -12.42
C THR A 143 0.33 -8.96 -12.35
N ARG A 144 -0.65 -8.13 -12.76
CA ARG A 144 -2.09 -8.39 -12.65
C ARG A 144 -2.56 -9.79 -13.08
N PHE A 145 -1.97 -10.32 -14.15
CA PHE A 145 -2.39 -11.60 -14.74
C PHE A 145 -1.44 -12.76 -14.40
N ARG A 146 -0.50 -12.52 -13.48
CA ARG A 146 0.39 -13.56 -12.98
C ARG A 146 -0.29 -14.25 -11.80
N ARG A 147 -0.34 -15.57 -11.87
CA ARG A 147 -0.79 -16.45 -10.80
C ARG A 147 0.43 -17.03 -10.11
#